data_AF-A0A1V4TZR5-F1
#
_entry.id   AF-A0A1V4TZR5-F1
#
_cell.length_a   1.000
_cell.length_b   1.000
_cell.length_c   1.000
_cell.angle_alpha   90.00
_cell.angle_beta   90.00
_cell.angle_gamma   90.00
#
_symmetry.space_group_name_H-M   'P 1'
#
loop_
_entity.id
_entity.type
_entity.pdbx_description
1 polymer ?
#
loop_
_entity_poly.entity_id
_entity_poly.type
_entity_poly.pdbx_seq_one_letter_code
_entity_poly.pdbx_strand_id
1 'polypeptide(L)'
;MEGNTIVMDTIIGEGELHFGPASKDLGGQGLRSLVVDGDEVRTTWVGLAGASVGVGACMPQGPGTIAAEYPDDVKIGGAHKVEVTIITPKLVRIIVSVDDTDTREKGASWSMILKAARECPIGTFLKHKIIQLNPNVPQKTTNCSSSGVSFAVRESEIPALLDYFREAFRNNTYSQETTMAYFVGLRIPKELEEYGWKAKSVIYQPQQARDVARRTGVEIVEITGTRGTIGAVAAIGCFDLGMKAAGLPEDFES
;
A
#
# COMPACT_ATOMS: atom_id res chain seq x y z
N MET A 1 -14.46 -1.52 8.71
CA MET A 1 -14.48 -1.59 7.23
C MET A 1 -15.89 -1.24 6.82
N GLU A 2 -16.07 -0.12 6.14
CA GLU A 2 -17.29 0.05 5.33
C GLU A 2 -17.25 -1.04 4.25
N GLY A 3 -18.33 -1.80 4.08
CA GLY A 3 -18.38 -2.98 3.21
C GLY A 3 -18.37 -2.67 1.71
N ASN A 4 -17.64 -1.63 1.28
CA ASN A 4 -17.63 -1.09 -0.07
C ASN A 4 -16.30 -1.32 -0.82
N THR A 5 -15.31 -1.97 -0.18
CA THR A 5 -13.98 -2.17 -0.76
C THR A 5 -13.66 -3.65 -0.92
N ILE A 6 -13.23 -4.05 -2.12
CA ILE A 6 -12.71 -5.37 -2.43
C ILE A 6 -11.23 -5.22 -2.77
N VAL A 7 -10.37 -6.00 -2.11
CA VAL A 7 -8.94 -6.10 -2.42
C VAL A 7 -8.66 -7.54 -2.82
N MET A 8 -8.05 -7.74 -3.97
CA MET A 8 -7.66 -9.06 -4.47
C MET A 8 -6.33 -8.99 -5.20
N ASP A 9 -5.58 -10.09 -5.14
CA ASP A 9 -4.44 -10.32 -6.02
C ASP A 9 -4.92 -11.01 -7.29
N THR A 10 -4.39 -10.59 -8.42
CA THR A 10 -4.68 -11.20 -9.73
C THR A 10 -3.42 -11.27 -10.57
N ILE A 11 -3.52 -11.98 -11.69
CA ILE A 11 -2.49 -12.03 -12.73
C ILE A 11 -2.92 -11.17 -13.92
N ILE A 12 -1.95 -10.58 -14.61
CA ILE A 12 -2.20 -9.93 -15.89
C ILE A 12 -2.48 -11.04 -16.91
N GLY A 13 -3.59 -10.90 -17.64
CA GLY A 13 -4.05 -11.88 -18.61
C GLY A 13 -5.52 -12.25 -18.41
N GLU A 14 -5.91 -13.37 -18.99
CA GLU A 14 -7.26 -13.92 -18.95
C GLU A 14 -7.23 -15.32 -18.32
N GLY A 15 -8.27 -15.65 -17.55
CA GLY A 15 -8.47 -16.97 -16.98
C GLY A 15 -9.94 -17.39 -17.05
N GLU A 16 -10.16 -18.70 -16.99
CA GLU A 16 -11.51 -19.24 -16.91
C GLU A 16 -12.08 -19.06 -15.49
N LEU A 17 -13.32 -18.58 -15.39
CA LEU A 17 -13.99 -18.42 -14.11
C LEU A 17 -14.72 -19.70 -13.71
N HIS A 18 -14.24 -20.31 -12.63
CA HIS A 18 -14.90 -21.44 -11.98
C HIS A 18 -15.58 -20.98 -10.69
N PHE A 19 -16.90 -20.79 -10.75
CA PHE A 19 -17.70 -20.38 -9.59
C PHE A 19 -17.92 -21.49 -8.54
N GLY A 20 -17.51 -22.73 -8.84
CA GLY A 20 -17.61 -23.85 -7.91
C GLY A 20 -19.05 -24.09 -7.45
N PRO A 21 -19.34 -24.13 -6.13
CA PRO A 21 -20.70 -24.31 -5.62
C PRO A 21 -21.60 -23.07 -5.80
N ALA A 22 -21.03 -21.91 -6.13
CA ALA A 22 -21.83 -20.75 -6.51
C ALA A 22 -22.49 -21.03 -7.87
N SER A 23 -23.82 -20.97 -7.88
CA SER A 23 -24.63 -21.22 -9.06
C SER A 23 -25.28 -19.93 -9.56
N LYS A 24 -25.97 -20.02 -10.69
CA LYS A 24 -26.89 -18.99 -11.19
C LYS A 24 -27.89 -18.51 -10.12
N ASP A 25 -28.23 -19.35 -9.15
CA ASP A 25 -29.27 -19.06 -8.15
C ASP A 25 -28.69 -18.68 -6.78
N LEU A 26 -27.48 -19.15 -6.46
CA LEU A 26 -26.78 -18.84 -5.20
C LEU A 26 -25.95 -17.55 -5.28
N GLY A 27 -25.57 -17.14 -6.50
CA GLY A 27 -24.85 -15.92 -6.76
C GLY A 27 -23.34 -16.02 -6.54
N GLY A 28 -22.59 -15.20 -7.28
CA GLY A 28 -21.13 -15.19 -7.23
C GLY A 28 -20.58 -14.13 -8.17
N GLN A 29 -19.39 -13.63 -7.89
CA GLN A 29 -18.67 -12.71 -8.75
C GLN A 29 -17.22 -13.14 -8.93
N GLY A 30 -16.65 -12.86 -10.09
CA GLY A 30 -15.26 -13.18 -10.41
C GLY A 30 -14.66 -12.18 -11.39
N LEU A 31 -13.36 -11.97 -11.28
CA LEU A 31 -12.53 -11.23 -12.22
C LEU A 31 -12.00 -12.22 -13.27
N ARG A 32 -12.47 -12.13 -14.51
CA ARG A 32 -12.06 -13.01 -15.61
C ARG A 32 -10.72 -12.61 -16.20
N SER A 33 -10.51 -11.30 -16.39
CA SER A 33 -9.30 -10.81 -17.02
C SER A 33 -8.88 -9.45 -16.48
N LEU A 34 -7.58 -9.21 -16.53
CA LEU A 34 -6.96 -7.92 -16.31
C LEU A 34 -5.97 -7.68 -17.45
N VAL A 35 -6.17 -6.58 -18.18
CA VAL A 35 -5.26 -6.10 -19.22
C VAL A 35 -4.77 -4.71 -18.84
N VAL A 36 -3.47 -4.49 -18.95
CA VAL A 36 -2.87 -3.15 -18.83
C VAL A 36 -2.61 -2.64 -20.25
N ASP A 37 -3.28 -1.55 -20.62
CA ASP A 37 -3.17 -0.93 -21.94
C ASP A 37 -2.73 0.52 -21.77
N GLY A 38 -1.43 0.77 -21.94
CA GLY A 38 -0.83 2.09 -21.70
C GLY A 38 -1.05 2.58 -20.27
N ASP A 39 -1.89 3.61 -20.13
CA ASP A 39 -2.26 4.25 -18.87
C ASP A 39 -3.66 3.85 -18.37
N GLU A 40 -4.24 2.80 -18.96
CA GLU A 40 -5.51 2.22 -18.55
C GLU A 40 -5.34 0.78 -18.05
N VAL A 41 -6.21 0.39 -17.12
CA VAL A 41 -6.37 -0.98 -16.66
C VAL A 41 -7.80 -1.39 -16.99
N ARG A 42 -7.94 -2.44 -17.80
CA ARG A 42 -9.20 -3.02 -18.23
C ARG A 42 -9.43 -4.29 -17.43
N THR A 43 -10.50 -4.33 -16.65
CA THR A 43 -10.87 -5.49 -15.84
C THR A 43 -12.21 -6.04 -16.29
N THR A 44 -12.26 -7.30 -16.74
CA THR A 44 -13.54 -7.92 -17.09
C THR A 44 -14.06 -8.74 -15.93
N TRP A 45 -15.24 -8.35 -15.45
CA TRP A 45 -15.91 -8.97 -14.33
C TRP A 45 -17.13 -9.75 -14.80
N VAL A 46 -17.41 -10.84 -14.10
CA VAL A 46 -18.62 -11.64 -14.30
C VAL A 46 -19.34 -11.76 -12.96
N GLY A 47 -20.61 -11.37 -12.94
CA GLY A 47 -21.52 -11.51 -11.81
C GLY A 47 -22.68 -12.46 -12.13
N LEU A 48 -23.06 -13.29 -11.17
CA LEU A 48 -24.19 -14.22 -11.20
C LEU A 48 -25.22 -13.83 -10.14
N ALA A 49 -26.50 -14.06 -10.43
CA ALA A 49 -27.62 -13.78 -9.53
C ALA A 49 -27.57 -12.33 -9.01
N GLY A 50 -27.77 -12.10 -7.70
CA GLY A 50 -27.66 -10.79 -7.06
C GLY A 50 -26.32 -10.07 -7.28
N ALA A 51 -25.21 -10.80 -7.46
CA ALA A 51 -23.89 -10.20 -7.67
C ALA A 51 -23.77 -9.50 -9.03
N SER A 52 -24.64 -9.82 -9.98
CA SER A 52 -24.74 -9.11 -11.27
C SER A 52 -25.09 -7.63 -11.11
N VAL A 53 -25.78 -7.24 -10.04
CA VAL A 53 -26.08 -5.82 -9.75
C VAL A 53 -24.82 -5.12 -9.23
N GLY A 54 -24.07 -5.77 -8.34
CA GLY A 54 -22.81 -5.24 -7.83
C GLY A 54 -21.79 -5.05 -8.95
N VAL A 55 -21.55 -6.11 -9.72
CA VAL A 55 -20.61 -6.12 -10.85
C VAL A 55 -21.09 -5.23 -11.99
N GLY A 56 -22.36 -5.35 -12.38
CA GLY A 56 -22.91 -4.73 -13.60
C GLY A 56 -23.44 -3.31 -13.43
N ALA A 57 -23.80 -2.87 -12.23
CA ALA A 57 -24.31 -1.52 -11.99
C ALA A 57 -23.45 -0.73 -11.00
N CYS A 58 -23.04 -1.32 -9.88
CA CYS A 58 -22.36 -0.59 -8.83
C CYS A 58 -20.89 -0.30 -9.13
N MET A 59 -20.08 -1.33 -9.45
CA MET A 59 -18.64 -1.16 -9.74
C MET A 59 -18.37 -0.17 -10.91
N PRO A 60 -19.13 -0.20 -12.02
CA PRO A 60 -18.99 0.75 -13.13
C PRO A 60 -19.24 2.21 -12.76
N GLN A 61 -19.98 2.47 -11.68
CA GLN A 61 -20.25 3.81 -11.17
C GLN A 61 -19.23 4.26 -10.11
N GLY A 62 -18.24 3.40 -9.81
CA GLY A 62 -17.20 3.69 -8.84
C GLY A 62 -16.37 4.92 -9.26
N PRO A 63 -16.04 5.84 -8.33
CA PRO A 63 -15.15 6.95 -8.61
C PRO A 63 -13.84 6.48 -9.26
N GLY A 64 -13.43 7.18 -10.32
CA GLY A 64 -12.24 6.81 -11.08
C GLY A 64 -12.49 5.81 -12.22
N THR A 65 -13.72 5.35 -12.43
CA THR A 65 -14.08 4.62 -13.66
C THR A 65 -14.06 5.58 -14.85
N ILE A 66 -13.31 5.23 -15.90
CA ILE A 66 -13.26 5.98 -17.16
C ILE A 66 -14.46 5.58 -18.03
N ALA A 67 -14.66 4.27 -18.18
CA ALA A 67 -15.74 3.71 -18.99
C ALA A 67 -16.09 2.28 -18.52
N ALA A 68 -17.28 1.83 -18.90
CA ALA A 68 -17.70 0.45 -18.74
C ALA A 68 -18.31 -0.05 -20.05
N GLU A 69 -17.84 -1.20 -20.50
CA GLU A 69 -18.26 -1.83 -21.74
C GLU A 69 -19.08 -3.07 -21.43
N TYR A 70 -20.24 -3.16 -22.07
CA TYR A 70 -21.18 -4.25 -21.92
C TYR A 70 -21.40 -4.94 -23.26
N PRO A 71 -21.71 -6.25 -23.27
CA PRO A 71 -22.29 -6.90 -24.42
C PRO A 71 -23.65 -6.26 -24.80
N ASP A 72 -23.96 -6.22 -26.10
CA ASP A 72 -25.13 -5.50 -26.65
C ASP A 72 -26.47 -5.86 -25.97
N ASP A 73 -26.70 -7.14 -25.66
CA ASP A 73 -27.95 -7.65 -25.10
C ASP A 73 -27.93 -7.83 -23.57
N VAL A 74 -27.04 -7.12 -22.85
CA VAL A 74 -26.90 -7.30 -21.40
C VAL A 74 -28.20 -6.92 -20.66
N LYS A 75 -28.60 -7.75 -19.70
CA LYS A 75 -29.67 -7.44 -18.74
C LYS A 75 -29.11 -7.47 -17.34
N ILE A 76 -29.04 -6.30 -16.71
CA ILE A 76 -28.60 -6.19 -15.32
C ILE A 76 -29.77 -6.54 -14.40
N GLY A 77 -29.55 -7.45 -13.45
CA GLY A 77 -30.57 -7.81 -12.47
C GLY A 77 -30.30 -9.14 -11.80
N GLY A 78 -30.81 -9.30 -10.58
CA GLY A 78 -30.50 -10.42 -9.67
C GLY A 78 -30.80 -11.85 -10.17
N ALA A 79 -31.35 -12.03 -11.37
CA ALA A 79 -31.61 -13.31 -12.02
C ALA A 79 -30.70 -13.58 -13.24
N HIS A 80 -29.77 -12.67 -13.54
CA HIS A 80 -28.97 -12.67 -14.75
C HIS A 80 -27.50 -12.93 -14.47
N LYS A 81 -26.81 -13.42 -15.50
CA LYS A 81 -25.36 -13.37 -15.60
C LYS A 81 -25.02 -12.06 -16.31
N VAL A 82 -24.18 -11.24 -15.68
CA VAL A 82 -23.65 -10.01 -16.29
C VAL A 82 -22.16 -10.16 -16.46
N GLU A 83 -21.69 -9.77 -17.62
CA GLU A 83 -20.29 -9.56 -17.91
C GLU A 83 -20.10 -8.10 -18.27
N VAL A 84 -19.07 -7.48 -17.71
CA VAL A 84 -18.75 -6.07 -17.94
C VAL A 84 -17.24 -5.88 -17.89
N THR A 85 -16.71 -5.11 -18.82
CA THR A 85 -15.32 -4.64 -18.76
C THR A 85 -15.31 -3.23 -18.19
N ILE A 86 -14.64 -3.06 -17.06
CA ILE A 86 -14.49 -1.77 -16.38
C ILE A 86 -13.09 -1.25 -16.68
N ILE A 87 -13.02 -0.01 -17.16
CA ILE A 87 -11.79 0.67 -17.54
C ILE A 87 -11.49 1.73 -16.49
N THR A 88 -10.32 1.64 -15.87
CA THR A 88 -9.83 2.58 -14.85
C THR A 88 -8.44 3.09 -15.23
N PRO A 89 -7.98 4.23 -14.70
CA PRO A 89 -6.59 4.65 -14.84
C PRO A 89 -5.64 3.60 -14.26
N LYS A 90 -4.48 3.41 -14.89
CA LYS A 90 -3.36 2.67 -14.31
C LYS A 90 -2.79 3.47 -13.14
N LEU A 91 -2.92 2.92 -11.94
CA LEU A 91 -2.28 3.43 -10.75
C LEU A 91 -1.19 2.47 -10.30
N VAL A 92 -0.13 3.02 -9.74
CA VAL A 92 0.92 2.26 -9.07
C VAL A 92 0.82 2.44 -7.56
N ARG A 93 1.31 1.44 -6.83
CA ARG A 93 1.43 1.52 -5.39
C ARG A 93 2.77 2.16 -5.02
N ILE A 94 2.72 3.18 -4.18
CA ILE A 94 3.89 3.74 -3.51
C ILE A 94 3.74 3.59 -2.00
N ILE A 95 4.80 3.16 -1.34
CA ILE A 95 4.93 3.15 0.12
C ILE A 95 5.89 4.28 0.48
N VAL A 96 5.47 5.16 1.38
CA VAL A 96 6.30 6.22 1.98
C VAL A 96 6.43 5.92 3.46
N SER A 97 7.67 5.89 3.97
CA SER A 97 7.96 5.69 5.38
C SER A 97 8.81 6.84 5.92
N VAL A 98 8.74 7.02 7.24
CA VAL A 98 9.52 8.02 7.96
C VAL A 98 9.94 7.46 9.31
N ASP A 99 11.12 7.86 9.77
CA ASP A 99 11.58 7.56 11.12
C ASP A 99 12.33 8.75 11.72
N ASP A 100 12.47 8.71 13.05
CA ASP A 100 13.17 9.71 13.85
C ASP A 100 12.60 11.12 13.65
N THR A 101 11.31 11.29 13.98
CA THR A 101 10.57 12.56 13.80
C THR A 101 10.24 13.25 15.11
N ASP A 102 10.35 12.52 16.22
CA ASP A 102 9.94 12.92 17.55
C ASP A 102 11.14 13.00 18.52
N THR A 103 10.94 13.72 19.61
CA THR A 103 11.87 13.77 20.74
C THR A 103 11.24 13.10 21.95
N ARG A 104 11.97 13.01 23.07
CA ARG A 104 11.41 12.49 24.32
C ARG A 104 10.20 13.27 24.84
N GLU A 105 10.05 14.54 24.42
CA GLU A 105 9.06 15.46 24.96
C GLU A 105 7.95 15.82 23.97
N LYS A 106 8.18 15.67 22.65
CA LYS A 106 7.29 16.17 21.61
C LYS A 106 7.26 15.28 20.36
N GLY A 107 6.07 15.18 19.77
CA GLY A 107 5.85 14.50 18.49
C GLY A 107 5.55 13.02 18.61
N ALA A 108 5.13 12.43 17.50
CA ALA A 108 5.01 10.99 17.32
C ALA A 108 5.01 10.68 15.82
N SER A 109 5.97 9.86 15.36
CA SER A 109 6.15 9.53 13.94
C SER A 109 4.87 9.03 13.25
N TRP A 110 4.11 8.16 13.91
CA TRP A 110 2.85 7.63 13.38
C TRP A 110 1.78 8.71 13.18
N SER A 111 1.69 9.68 14.09
CA SER A 111 0.65 10.72 14.07
C SER A 111 0.94 11.74 12.98
N MET A 112 2.22 12.13 12.85
CA MET A 112 2.67 13.06 11.82
C MET A 112 2.41 12.50 10.41
N ILE A 113 2.84 11.26 10.13
CA ILE A 113 2.65 10.68 8.80
C ILE A 113 1.19 10.38 8.50
N LEU A 114 0.39 9.97 9.49
CA LEU A 114 -1.05 9.76 9.30
C LEU A 114 -1.78 11.07 8.98
N LYS A 115 -1.42 12.16 9.66
CA LYS A 115 -1.98 13.49 9.38
C LYS A 115 -1.64 13.92 7.95
N ALA A 116 -0.35 13.87 7.59
CA ALA A 116 0.09 14.20 6.23
C ALA A 116 -0.63 13.33 5.18
N ALA A 117 -0.77 12.03 5.42
CA ALA A 117 -1.45 11.16 4.47
C ALA A 117 -2.95 11.46 4.31
N ARG A 118 -3.65 11.84 5.39
CA ARG A 118 -5.07 12.20 5.33
C ARG A 118 -5.33 13.54 4.66
N GLU A 119 -4.37 14.46 4.77
CA GLU A 119 -4.44 15.80 4.18
C GLU A 119 -3.83 15.85 2.76
N CYS A 120 -3.20 14.78 2.29
CA CYS A 120 -2.59 14.69 0.97
C CYS A 120 -3.67 14.73 -0.12
N PRO A 121 -3.64 15.73 -1.04
CA PRO A 121 -4.61 15.81 -2.12
C PRO A 121 -4.24 14.94 -3.33
N ILE A 122 -3.10 14.22 -3.27
CA ILE A 122 -2.53 13.49 -4.39
C ILE A 122 -2.66 11.99 -4.14
N GLY A 123 -3.19 11.29 -5.16
CA GLY A 123 -3.42 9.85 -5.09
C GLY A 123 -4.50 9.45 -4.09
N THR A 124 -4.64 8.15 -3.89
CA THR A 124 -5.59 7.55 -2.96
C THR A 124 -4.84 6.91 -1.82
N PHE A 125 -5.04 7.41 -0.61
CA PHE A 125 -4.49 6.82 0.61
C PHE A 125 -5.09 5.42 0.85
N LEU A 126 -4.23 4.40 0.96
CA LEU A 126 -4.65 2.99 1.07
C LEU A 126 -4.51 2.43 2.49
N LYS A 127 -3.36 2.66 3.12
CA LYS A 127 -2.99 1.98 4.37
C LYS A 127 -1.99 2.81 5.16
N HIS A 128 -2.14 2.83 6.47
CA HIS A 128 -1.13 3.30 7.43
C HIS A 128 -0.65 2.12 8.27
N LYS A 129 0.65 2.08 8.57
CA LYS A 129 1.28 1.04 9.36
C LYS A 129 2.24 1.65 10.37
N ILE A 130 2.15 1.19 11.60
CA ILE A 130 3.16 1.40 12.64
C ILE A 130 4.00 0.14 12.71
N ILE A 131 5.32 0.29 12.68
CA ILE A 131 6.28 -0.80 12.66
C ILE A 131 7.10 -0.72 13.94
N GLN A 132 6.94 -1.70 14.82
CA GLN A 132 7.78 -1.84 15.99
C GLN A 132 9.19 -2.22 15.53
N LEU A 133 10.24 -1.62 16.08
CA LEU A 133 11.64 -1.98 15.81
C LEU A 133 12.33 -2.41 17.10
N ASN A 134 13.63 -2.70 17.00
CA ASN A 134 14.43 -3.24 18.10
C ASN A 134 14.45 -2.29 19.31
N PRO A 135 13.85 -2.63 20.46
CA PRO A 135 13.85 -1.74 21.61
C PRO A 135 15.25 -1.58 22.24
N ASN A 136 16.24 -2.39 21.86
CA ASN A 136 17.58 -2.38 22.44
C ASN A 136 18.56 -1.43 21.73
N VAL A 137 18.15 -0.70 20.67
CA VAL A 137 19.06 0.28 20.06
C VAL A 137 19.39 1.42 21.03
N PRO A 138 20.68 1.84 21.13
CA PRO A 138 21.09 2.90 22.04
C PRO A 138 20.48 4.27 21.71
N GLN A 139 20.33 4.56 20.42
CA GLN A 139 19.75 5.79 19.90
C GLN A 139 18.33 5.49 19.42
N LYS A 140 17.35 5.73 20.30
CA LYS A 140 15.92 5.50 20.03
C LYS A 140 15.06 6.63 20.59
N THR A 141 13.92 6.86 19.96
CA THR A 141 12.78 7.52 20.61
C THR A 141 12.13 6.56 21.61
N THR A 142 11.16 7.02 22.39
CA THR A 142 10.60 6.28 23.53
C THR A 142 10.18 4.83 23.19
N ASN A 143 9.57 4.61 22.01
CA ASN A 143 9.03 3.31 21.63
C ASN A 143 9.82 2.57 20.55
N CYS A 144 10.89 3.16 20.01
CA CYS A 144 11.65 2.61 18.87
C CYS A 144 10.75 2.04 17.77
N SER A 145 9.94 2.89 17.16
CA SER A 145 8.98 2.50 16.13
C SER A 145 9.05 3.46 14.95
N SER A 146 9.01 2.91 13.74
CA SER A 146 8.88 3.70 12.52
C SER A 146 7.45 3.60 11.99
N SER A 147 7.08 4.41 11.00
CA SER A 147 5.74 4.42 10.43
C SER A 147 5.79 4.63 8.93
N GLY A 148 4.81 4.04 8.25
CA GLY A 148 4.65 4.19 6.82
C GLY A 148 3.19 4.33 6.41
N VAL A 149 3.00 4.84 5.21
CA VAL A 149 1.72 4.90 4.51
C VAL A 149 1.88 4.42 3.08
N SER A 150 0.80 3.89 2.48
CA SER A 150 0.80 3.52 1.07
C SER A 150 -0.32 4.21 0.32
N PHE A 151 -0.03 4.58 -0.92
CA PHE A 151 -0.93 5.26 -1.84
C PHE A 151 -1.07 4.50 -3.16
N ALA A 152 -2.23 4.59 -3.80
CA ALA A 152 -2.39 4.36 -5.23
C ALA A 152 -2.31 5.71 -5.95
N VAL A 153 -1.42 5.84 -6.93
CA VAL A 153 -1.16 7.13 -7.59
C VAL A 153 -0.81 6.90 -9.07
N ARG A 154 -1.09 7.87 -9.94
CA ARG A 154 -0.55 7.82 -11.30
C ARG A 154 0.96 7.98 -11.25
N GLU A 155 1.68 7.28 -12.13
CA GLU A 155 3.15 7.35 -12.17
C GLU A 155 3.66 8.79 -12.34
N SER A 156 2.95 9.59 -13.16
CA SER A 156 3.26 11.01 -13.39
C SER A 156 3.09 11.91 -12.16
N GLU A 157 2.31 11.49 -11.16
CA GLU A 157 2.03 12.26 -9.94
C GLU A 157 2.95 11.88 -8.78
N ILE A 158 3.79 10.85 -8.92
CA ILE A 158 4.75 10.41 -7.88
C ILE A 158 5.64 11.57 -7.41
N PRO A 159 6.26 12.38 -8.29
CA PRO A 159 7.11 13.48 -7.82
C PRO A 159 6.36 14.48 -6.94
N ALA A 160 5.13 14.84 -7.32
CA ALA A 160 4.31 15.78 -6.55
C ALA A 160 3.89 15.19 -5.19
N LEU A 161 3.55 13.89 -5.14
CA LEU A 161 3.26 13.20 -3.88
C LEU A 161 4.49 13.18 -2.96
N LEU A 162 5.68 12.90 -3.49
CA LEU A 162 6.91 12.86 -2.71
C LEU A 162 7.33 14.23 -2.21
N ASP A 163 7.20 15.28 -3.03
CA ASP A 163 7.45 16.66 -2.61
C ASP A 163 6.48 17.09 -1.51
N TYR A 164 5.19 16.73 -1.61
CA TYR A 164 4.22 16.97 -0.55
C TYR A 164 4.67 16.34 0.78
N PHE A 165 5.03 15.05 0.78
CA PHE A 165 5.49 14.38 2.01
C PHE A 165 6.79 14.97 2.54
N ARG A 166 7.74 15.32 1.66
CA ARG A 166 9.01 15.96 2.05
C ARG A 166 8.75 17.27 2.80
N GLU A 167 7.93 18.16 2.24
CA GLU A 167 7.62 19.44 2.88
C GLU A 167 6.76 19.25 4.15
N ALA A 168 5.81 18.32 4.14
CA ALA A 168 5.03 17.97 5.33
C ALA A 168 5.94 17.51 6.47
N PHE A 169 6.90 16.63 6.21
CA PHE A 169 7.83 16.15 7.25
C PHE A 169 8.80 17.25 7.70
N ARG A 170 9.36 18.03 6.77
CA ARG A 170 10.27 19.14 7.11
C ARG A 170 9.60 20.16 8.03
N ASN A 171 8.32 20.47 7.81
CA ASN A 171 7.59 21.47 8.59
C ASN A 171 7.07 20.96 9.94
N ASN A 172 6.95 19.64 10.13
CA ASN A 172 6.29 19.06 11.30
C ASN A 172 7.20 18.16 12.16
N THR A 173 8.41 17.83 11.69
CA THR A 173 9.37 17.06 12.50
C THR A 173 9.93 17.89 13.65
N TYR A 174 10.13 17.24 14.80
CA TYR A 174 10.83 17.80 15.95
C TYR A 174 12.28 17.31 16.07
N SER A 175 12.73 16.42 15.17
CA SER A 175 14.07 15.84 15.17
C SER A 175 14.98 16.46 14.10
N GLN A 176 16.28 16.48 14.39
CA GLN A 176 17.33 16.85 13.45
C GLN A 176 17.88 15.63 12.67
N GLU A 177 17.25 14.46 12.82
CA GLU A 177 17.75 13.22 12.24
C GLU A 177 16.68 12.46 11.43
N THR A 178 15.67 13.19 10.98
CA THR A 178 14.53 12.62 10.26
C THR A 178 14.93 12.17 8.87
N THR A 179 14.59 10.92 8.57
CA THR A 179 14.77 10.32 7.25
C THR A 179 13.44 9.81 6.73
N MET A 180 13.16 10.12 5.46
CA MET A 180 12.07 9.52 4.69
C MET A 180 12.64 8.44 3.77
N ALA A 181 11.88 7.39 3.52
CA ALA A 181 12.17 6.45 2.43
C ALA A 181 10.90 6.17 1.63
N TYR A 182 11.05 5.76 0.38
CA TYR A 182 9.91 5.32 -0.42
C TYR A 182 10.23 4.14 -1.34
N PHE A 183 9.19 3.40 -1.69
CA PHE A 183 9.25 2.24 -2.58
C PHE A 183 8.04 2.22 -3.50
N VAL A 184 8.28 2.08 -4.80
CA VAL A 184 7.23 1.95 -5.81
C VAL A 184 7.16 0.49 -6.23
N GLY A 185 6.02 -0.16 -5.95
CA GLY A 185 5.82 -1.56 -6.28
C GLY A 185 4.64 -2.19 -5.54
N LEU A 186 4.06 -3.22 -6.14
CA LEU A 186 2.96 -3.98 -5.54
C LEU A 186 3.44 -4.93 -4.44
N ARG A 187 4.59 -5.59 -4.67
CA ARG A 187 5.20 -6.57 -3.75
C ARG A 187 6.54 -6.05 -3.24
N ILE A 188 6.73 -6.15 -1.93
CA ILE A 188 8.01 -5.84 -1.28
C ILE A 188 9.02 -6.94 -1.65
N PRO A 189 10.24 -6.59 -2.09
CA PRO A 189 11.28 -7.58 -2.38
C PRO A 189 11.63 -8.39 -1.14
N LYS A 190 11.83 -9.70 -1.31
CA LYS A 190 12.14 -10.62 -0.19
C LYS A 190 13.35 -10.17 0.64
N GLU A 191 14.39 -9.65 -0.02
CA GLU A 191 15.57 -9.10 0.68
C GLU A 191 15.21 -7.92 1.60
N LEU A 192 14.31 -7.04 1.16
CA LEU A 192 13.86 -5.89 1.95
C LEU A 192 13.00 -6.34 3.14
N GLU A 193 12.14 -7.33 2.94
CA GLU A 193 11.36 -7.96 4.00
C GLU A 193 12.28 -8.61 5.06
N GLU A 194 13.28 -9.38 4.62
CA GLU A 194 14.25 -10.01 5.51
C GLU A 194 15.08 -8.97 6.29
N TYR A 195 15.46 -7.87 5.64
CA TYR A 195 16.11 -6.74 6.31
C TYR A 195 15.21 -6.12 7.38
N GLY A 196 13.96 -5.80 7.02
CA GLY A 196 12.98 -5.24 7.94
C GLY A 196 12.74 -6.12 9.15
N TRP A 197 12.58 -7.43 8.93
CA TRP A 197 12.42 -8.42 10.00
C TRP A 197 13.65 -8.48 10.91
N LYS A 198 14.87 -8.54 10.34
CA LYS A 198 16.12 -8.55 11.12
C LYS A 198 16.35 -7.24 11.89
N ALA A 199 15.90 -6.10 11.37
CA ALA A 199 16.04 -4.80 12.05
C ALA A 199 15.26 -4.74 13.37
N LYS A 200 14.37 -5.70 13.63
CA LYS A 200 13.64 -5.85 14.89
C LYS A 200 14.47 -6.47 16.02
N SER A 201 15.62 -7.10 15.72
CA SER A 201 16.50 -7.73 16.72
C SER A 201 17.99 -7.42 16.53
N VAL A 202 18.41 -7.02 15.33
CA VAL A 202 19.80 -6.67 14.99
C VAL A 202 20.02 -5.16 15.12
N ILE A 203 21.18 -4.76 15.63
CA ILE A 203 21.64 -3.36 15.60
C ILE A 203 22.41 -3.14 14.29
N TYR A 204 21.80 -2.39 13.36
CA TYR A 204 22.41 -2.06 12.08
C TYR A 204 23.21 -0.76 12.12
N GLN A 205 24.14 -0.63 11.19
CA GLN A 205 24.75 0.62 10.79
C GLN A 205 23.95 1.26 9.66
N PRO A 206 23.87 2.61 9.56
CA PRO A 206 23.13 3.29 8.49
C PRO A 206 23.56 2.87 7.07
N GLN A 207 24.84 2.56 6.87
CA GLN A 207 25.33 2.10 5.56
C GLN A 207 24.68 0.78 5.12
N GLN A 208 24.44 -0.15 6.04
CA GLN A 208 23.80 -1.43 5.72
C GLN A 208 22.35 -1.23 5.24
N ALA A 209 21.64 -0.27 5.82
CA ALA A 209 20.30 0.13 5.37
C ALA A 209 20.34 0.72 3.95
N ARG A 210 21.31 1.60 3.66
CA ARG A 210 21.51 2.20 2.33
C ARG A 210 21.85 1.16 1.26
N ASP A 211 22.66 0.17 1.60
CA ASP A 211 23.05 -0.90 0.68
C ASP A 211 21.85 -1.78 0.32
N VAL A 212 21.04 -2.17 1.31
CA VAL A 212 19.79 -2.90 1.07
C VAL A 212 18.85 -2.04 0.21
N ALA A 213 18.64 -0.78 0.58
CA ALA A 213 17.74 0.12 -0.14
C ALA A 213 18.09 0.20 -1.63
N ARG A 214 19.38 0.38 -1.96
CA ARG A 214 19.87 0.41 -3.34
C ARG A 214 19.58 -0.89 -4.10
N ARG A 215 19.77 -2.05 -3.48
CA ARG A 215 19.54 -3.36 -4.12
C ARG A 215 18.06 -3.68 -4.30
N THR A 216 17.20 -3.11 -3.47
CA THR A 216 15.75 -3.41 -3.45
C THR A 216 14.88 -2.32 -4.08
N GLY A 217 15.48 -1.27 -4.66
CA GLY A 217 14.74 -0.17 -5.30
C GLY A 217 14.03 0.75 -4.30
N VAL A 218 14.52 0.83 -3.07
CA VAL A 218 14.06 1.83 -2.08
C VAL A 218 14.91 3.08 -2.23
N GLU A 219 14.24 4.22 -2.30
CA GLU A 219 14.89 5.52 -2.35
C GLU A 219 14.84 6.17 -0.98
N ILE A 220 15.97 6.75 -0.56
CA ILE A 220 16.15 7.38 0.76
C ILE A 220 16.26 8.89 0.56
N VAL A 221 15.46 9.63 1.33
CA VAL A 221 15.43 11.10 1.30
C VAL A 221 15.74 11.63 2.69
N GLU A 222 16.83 12.38 2.80
CA GLU A 222 17.18 13.11 4.01
C GLU A 222 16.23 14.31 4.19
N ILE A 223 15.56 14.39 5.33
CA ILE A 223 14.65 15.50 5.66
C ILE A 223 15.40 16.52 6.52
N THR A 224 15.93 16.06 7.65
CA THR A 224 16.77 16.86 8.56
C THR A 224 18.07 16.17 8.96
N GLY A 225 18.17 14.85 8.78
CA GLY A 225 19.39 14.09 9.00
C GLY A 225 19.21 12.61 8.64
N THR A 226 20.13 11.76 9.12
CA THR A 226 20.30 10.41 8.55
C THR A 226 20.13 9.26 9.55
N ARG A 227 20.02 9.54 10.85
CA ARG A 227 19.83 8.47 11.86
C ARG A 227 18.58 7.64 11.62
N GLY A 228 17.49 8.26 11.15
CA GLY A 228 16.23 7.57 10.81
C GLY A 228 16.33 6.59 9.63
N THR A 229 17.45 6.52 8.91
CA THR A 229 17.58 5.68 7.70
C THR A 229 17.24 4.21 7.97
N ILE A 230 17.71 3.65 9.08
CA ILE A 230 17.50 2.23 9.42
C ILE A 230 16.00 1.94 9.56
N GLY A 231 15.30 2.73 10.39
CA GLY A 231 13.88 2.48 10.64
C GLY A 231 13.00 2.83 9.45
N ALA A 232 13.32 3.88 8.68
CA ALA A 232 12.57 4.23 7.48
C ALA A 232 12.64 3.10 6.43
N VAL A 233 13.81 2.52 6.17
CA VAL A 233 13.95 1.38 5.25
C VAL A 233 13.29 0.13 5.81
N ALA A 234 13.48 -0.16 7.11
CA ALA A 234 12.88 -1.32 7.77
C ALA A 234 11.34 -1.26 7.77
N ALA A 235 10.76 -0.06 7.89
CA ALA A 235 9.32 0.14 7.84
C ALA A 235 8.71 -0.28 6.50
N ILE A 236 9.42 -0.05 5.39
CA ILE A 236 8.98 -0.54 4.08
C ILE A 236 9.06 -2.06 4.04
N GLY A 237 10.18 -2.65 4.50
CA GLY A 237 10.33 -4.11 4.56
C GLY A 237 9.27 -4.82 5.39
N CYS A 238 8.83 -4.20 6.49
CA CYS A 238 7.82 -4.76 7.37
C CYS A 238 6.37 -4.43 6.96
N PHE A 239 6.15 -3.63 5.92
CA PHE A 239 4.86 -2.96 5.70
C PHE A 239 3.69 -3.93 5.48
N ASP A 240 3.95 -5.05 4.77
CA ASP A 240 2.95 -6.07 4.46
C ASP A 240 3.03 -7.33 5.34
N LEU A 241 3.84 -7.31 6.41
CA LEU A 241 3.98 -8.44 7.34
C LEU A 241 2.75 -8.70 8.25
N GLY A 242 1.62 -8.05 8.00
CA GLY A 242 0.40 -8.23 8.80
C GLY A 242 0.61 -7.84 10.27
N MET A 243 0.35 -8.79 11.19
CA MET A 243 0.56 -8.61 12.64
C MET A 243 2.04 -8.60 13.02
N LYS A 244 2.91 -9.28 12.25
CA LYS A 244 4.36 -9.32 12.51
C LYS A 244 5.04 -7.96 12.39
N ALA A 245 4.43 -7.00 11.70
CA ALA A 245 4.91 -5.62 11.68
C ALA A 245 4.86 -4.95 13.07
N ALA A 246 3.89 -5.33 13.91
CA ALA A 246 3.64 -4.71 15.21
C ALA A 246 4.36 -5.39 16.38
N GLY A 247 4.71 -6.67 16.25
CA GLY A 247 5.41 -7.45 17.29
C GLY A 247 6.89 -7.65 17.00
N LEU A 248 7.68 -7.99 18.00
CA LEU A 248 9.09 -8.38 17.90
C LEU A 248 9.22 -9.89 17.59
N PRO A 249 10.37 -10.38 17.08
CA PRO A 249 10.55 -11.80 16.78
C PRO A 249 10.15 -12.74 17.93
N GLU A 250 10.54 -12.39 19.15
CA GLU A 250 10.23 -13.14 20.38
C GLU A 250 8.73 -13.25 20.69
N ASP A 251 7.89 -12.33 20.19
CA ASP A 251 6.43 -12.39 20.38
C ASP A 251 5.77 -13.52 19.57
N PHE A 252 6.49 -14.11 18.61
CA PHE A 252 5.99 -15.13 17.68
C PHE A 252 6.70 -16.48 17.82
N GLU A 253 7.66 -16.59 18.74
CA GLU A 253 8.31 -17.86 19.09
C GLU A 253 7.36 -18.61 20.03
N SER A 254 6.74 -19.68 19.53
CA SER A 254 5.89 -20.62 20.29
C SER A 254 6.63 -21.92 20.50
#